data_AF-A0A7A6TQI9-F1
#
_entry.id   AF-A0A7A6TQI9-F1
#
_cell.length_a   1.000
_cell.length_b   1.000
_cell.length_c   1.000
_cell.angle_alpha   90.00
_cell.angle_beta   90.00
_cell.angle_gamma   90.00
#
_symmetry.space_group_name_H-M   'P 1'
#
loop_
_entity.id
_entity.type
_entity.pdbx_description
1 polymer ?
#
loop_
_entity_poly.entity_id
_entity_poly.type
_entity_poly.pdbx_seq_one_letter_code
_entity_poly.pdbx_strand_id
1 'polypeptide(L)' 'LILTVYLNTGESLDAITGMYNSMKECMAAAAEQKIPGNCYPVDKVIHQDNNEIPAGL' A
#
# COMPACT_ATOMS: atom_id res chain seq x y z
N LEU A 1 -4.27 -0.60 2.40
CA LEU A 1 -5.03 -0.07 1.25
C LEU A 1 -4.05 0.24 0.15
N ILE A 2 -4.20 -0.44 -0.98
CA ILE A 2 -3.35 -0.30 -2.15
C ILE A 2 -4.17 0.31 -3.28
N LEU A 3 -3.61 1.29 -3.97
CA LEU A 3 -4.17 1.88 -5.18
C LEU A 3 -3.22 1.66 -6.34
N THR A 4 -3.71 1.03 -7.39
CA THR A 4 -2.99 0.93 -8.66
C THR A 4 -3.18 2.24 -9.43
N VAL A 5 -2.10 2.93 -9.71
CA VAL A 5 -2.07 4.14 -10.54
C VAL A 5 -1.43 3.82 -11.89
N TYR A 6 -1.92 4.46 -12.94
CA TYR A 6 -1.34 4.33 -14.28
C TYR A 6 -0.61 5.62 -14.61
N LEU A 7 0.68 5.49 -14.93
CA LEU A 7 1.53 6.60 -15.31
C LEU A 7 1.32 6.94 -16.79
N ASN A 8 1.63 8.17 -17.17
CA ASN A 8 1.58 8.61 -18.57
C ASN A 8 2.59 7.88 -19.47
N THR A 9 3.54 7.15 -18.88
CA THR A 9 4.48 6.25 -19.57
C THR A 9 3.84 4.91 -19.96
N GLY A 10 2.63 4.62 -19.48
CA GLY A 10 1.92 3.34 -19.68
C GLY A 10 2.21 2.30 -18.60
N GLU A 11 3.09 2.60 -17.66
CA GLU A 11 3.41 1.72 -16.52
C GLU A 11 2.35 1.83 -15.43
N SER A 12 2.06 0.72 -14.76
CA SER A 12 1.24 0.69 -13.54
C SER A 12 2.13 0.65 -12.30
N LEU A 13 1.79 1.45 -11.31
CA LEU A 13 2.44 1.46 -10.00
C LEU A 13 1.42 1.17 -8.92
N ASP A 14 1.73 0.25 -8.02
CA ASP A 14 0.93 0.02 -6.82
C ASP A 14 1.44 0.90 -5.68
N ALA A 15 0.57 1.80 -5.21
CA ALA A 15 0.87 2.71 -4.12
C ALA A 15 0.13 2.30 -2.83
N ILE A 16 0.85 2.27 -1.72
CA ILE A 16 0.25 2.12 -0.39
C ILE A 16 -0.36 3.47 0.00
N THR A 17 -1.69 3.55 0.04
CA THR A 17 -2.40 4.78 0.43
C THR A 17 -2.69 4.85 1.92
N GLY A 18 -2.68 3.71 2.62
CA GLY A 18 -2.85 3.66 4.06
C GLY A 18 -2.74 2.26 4.66
N MET A 19 -2.33 2.19 5.93
CA MET A 19 -2.33 0.98 6.76
C MET A 19 -3.37 1.15 7.88
N TYR A 20 -4.12 0.09 8.17
CA TYR A 20 -5.24 0.10 9.10
C TYR A 20 -5.17 -1.12 10.04
N ASN A 21 -5.77 -1.03 11.22
CA ASN A 21 -5.69 -2.08 12.24
C ASN A 21 -6.59 -3.28 11.93
N SER A 22 -7.57 -3.11 11.03
CA SER A 22 -8.46 -4.18 10.60
C SER A 22 -8.88 -4.06 9.14
N MET A 23 -9.32 -5.19 8.58
CA MET A 23 -9.87 -5.24 7.21
C MET A 23 -11.10 -4.33 7.08
N LYS A 24 -11.95 -4.27 8.11
CA LYS A 24 -13.17 -3.45 8.13
C LYS A 24 -12.84 -1.96 8.01
N GLU A 25 -11.86 -1.48 8.75
CA GLU A 25 -11.38 -0.10 8.68
C GLU A 25 -10.81 0.22 7.29
N CYS A 26 -10.02 -0.69 6.72
CA CYS A 26 -9.47 -0.52 5.38
C CYS A 26 -10.57 -0.38 4.31
N MET A 27 -11.59 -1.25 4.35
CA MET A 27 -12.71 -1.20 3.39
C MET A 27 -13.55 0.07 3.55
N ALA A 28 -13.80 0.50 4.78
CA ALA A 28 -14.51 1.74 5.05
C ALA A 28 -13.75 2.96 4.50
N ALA A 29 -12.43 3.01 4.72
CA ALA A 29 -11.58 4.07 4.21
C ALA A 29 -11.52 4.09 2.67
N ALA A 30 -11.47 2.92 2.01
CA ALA A 30 -11.51 2.83 0.55
C ALA A 30 -12.81 3.42 -0.01
N ALA A 31 -13.95 3.09 0.60
CA ALA A 31 -15.26 3.61 0.22
C ALA A 31 -15.37 5.13 0.47
N GLU A 32 -14.88 5.61 1.63
CA GLU A 32 -14.89 7.03 1.99
C GLU A 32 -14.03 7.87 1.04
N GLN A 33 -12.83 7.39 0.72
CA GLN A 33 -11.91 8.05 -0.22
C GLN A 33 -12.36 7.92 -1.68
N LYS A 34 -13.38 7.10 -1.96
CA LYS A 34 -13.91 6.81 -3.31
C LYS A 34 -12.83 6.35 -4.28
N ILE A 35 -11.83 5.63 -3.77
CA ILE A 35 -10.77 5.06 -4.62
C ILE A 35 -11.09 3.60 -4.95
N PRO A 36 -10.76 3.12 -6.16
CA PRO A 36 -10.84 1.71 -6.52
C PRO A 36 -9.68 0.92 -5.88
N GLY A 37 -9.48 1.11 -4.57
CA GLY A 37 -8.36 0.54 -3.83
C GLY A 37 -8.69 -0.84 -3.27
N ASN A 38 -7.67 -1.70 -3.18
CA ASN A 38 -7.78 -3.04 -2.62
C ASN A 38 -7.18 -3.12 -1.22
N CYS A 39 -7.81 -3.91 -0.35
CA CYS A 39 -7.35 -4.16 1.01
C CYS A 39 -6.68 -5.54 1.09
N TYR A 40 -5.46 -5.56 1.61
CA TYR A 40 -4.67 -6.77 1.80
C TYR A 40 -4.27 -6.91 3.27
N PRO A 41 -4.19 -8.15 3.80
CA PRO A 41 -3.63 -8.38 5.13
C PRO A 41 -2.15 -7.99 5.16
N VAL A 42 -1.71 -7.42 6.28
CA VAL A 42 -0.31 -7.07 6.52
C VAL A 42 0.22 -7.99 7.61
N ASP A 43 1.16 -8.85 7.25
CA ASP A 43 1.76 -9.80 8.19
C ASP A 43 2.77 -9.13 9.12
N LYS A 44 3.56 -8.19 8.58
CA LYS A 44 4.59 -7.47 9.32
C LYS A 44 4.89 -6.12 8.67
N VAL A 45 5.14 -5.11 9.50
CA VAL A 45 5.77 -3.84 9.07
C VAL A 45 7.26 -3.93 9.38
N ILE A 46 8.08 -3.81 8.34
CA ILE A 46 9.53 -3.74 8.48
C ILE A 46 9.88 -2.26 8.53
N HIS A 47 10.34 -1.80 9.69
CA HIS A 47 10.83 -0.43 9.83
C HIS A 47 12.20 -0.34 9.19
N GLN A 48 12.43 0.68 8.37
CA GLN A 48 13.74 0.91 7.76
C GLN A 48 14.75 1.17 8.88
N ASP A 49 15.67 0.24 9.07
CA ASP A 49 16.86 0.45 9.88
C ASP A 49 17.95 1.02 8.96
N ASN A 50 18.46 2.21 9.28
CA ASN A 50 19.52 2.85 8.51
C ASN A 50 20.85 2.08 8.56
N ASN A 51 20.93 1.02 9.37
CA ASN A 51 22.05 0.09 9.43
C ASN A 51 21.85 -1.21 8.63
N GLU A 52 20.70 -1.41 7.97
CA GLU A 52 20.46 -2.56 7.09
C GLU A 52 21.12 -2.37 5.72
N ILE A 53 21.72 -3.45 5.19
CA ILE A 53 22.24 -3.49 3.82
C ILE A 53 21.10 -3.93 2.90
N PRO A 54 20.70 -3.12 1.89
CA PRO A 54 19.65 -3.51 0.95
C PRO A 54 20.01 -4.82 0.23
N ALA A 55 19.03 -5.73 0.12
CA ALA A 55 19.19 -6.95 -0.65
C ALA A 55 19.23 -6.63 -2.15
N GLY A 56 20.43 -6.43 -2.71
CA GLY A 56 20.65 -6.20 -4.13
C GLY A 56 21.90 -5.39 -4.42
N LEU A 57 23.06 -6.04 -4.33
CA LEU A 57 24.34 -5.51 -4.82
C LEU A 57 24.76 -6.27 -6.08
#